data_AF-A0A936AVQ2-F1
#
_entry.id   AF-A0A936AVQ2-F1
#
_cell.length_a   1.000
_cell.length_b   1.000
_cell.length_c   1.000
_cell.angle_alpha   90.00
_cell.angle_beta   90.00
_cell.angle_gamma   90.00
#
_symmetry.space_group_name_H-M   'P 1'
#
loop_
_entity.id
_entity.type
_entity.pdbx_description
1 polymer ?
#
loop_
_entity_poly.entity_id
_entity_poly.type
_entity_poly.pdbx_seq_one_letter_code
_entity_poly.pdbx_strand_id
1 'polypeptide(L)'
;MAEIEEFRFDDLREVLSKAEDSPALVLLGAPGSGKSTLLRRLQLDHSIDRLRDNVEEVSFFVQLNGYRAHGNGDLPEPLEWLTARWSERYPTLPELENYLKAGRVLLLLDALNEMPHKSPADYHRLVGLWKEYTQSACSQGTG
;
A
#
# COMPACT_ATOMS: atom_id res chain seq x y z
N MET A 1 -19.72 -1.70 -18.48
CA MET A 1 -19.92 -0.87 -17.27
C MET A 1 -19.61 -1.76 -16.10
N ALA A 2 -18.71 -1.39 -15.19
CA ALA A 2 -18.52 -2.18 -13.97
C ALA A 2 -19.81 -2.09 -13.14
N GLU A 3 -20.35 -3.23 -12.74
CA GLU A 3 -21.51 -3.29 -11.84
C GLU A 3 -21.06 -2.77 -10.47
N ILE A 4 -21.68 -1.70 -10.00
CA ILE A 4 -21.38 -1.15 -8.68
C ILE A 4 -22.19 -1.96 -7.68
N GLU A 5 -21.54 -2.92 -7.03
CA GLU A 5 -22.14 -3.63 -5.91
C GLU A 5 -21.96 -2.82 -4.62
N GLU A 6 -23.06 -2.51 -3.95
CA GLU A 6 -23.06 -1.75 -2.70
C GLU A 6 -23.09 -2.71 -1.51
N PHE A 7 -22.02 -2.70 -0.72
CA PHE A 7 -21.91 -3.48 0.51
C PHE A 7 -21.55 -2.59 1.68
N ARG A 8 -22.07 -2.95 2.86
CA ARG A 8 -21.70 -2.33 4.13
C ARG A 8 -20.83 -3.30 4.91
N PHE A 9 -19.68 -2.81 5.35
CA PHE A 9 -18.74 -3.52 6.21
C PHE A 9 -18.50 -2.68 7.45
N ASP A 10 -18.35 -3.35 8.59
CA ASP A 10 -17.99 -2.69 9.85
C ASP A 10 -16.47 -2.73 10.10
N ASP A 11 -15.74 -3.53 9.30
CA ASP A 11 -14.29 -3.69 9.36
C ASP A 11 -13.66 -3.78 7.96
N LEU A 12 -12.52 -3.13 7.76
CA LEU A 12 -11.79 -3.16 6.49
C LEU A 12 -11.18 -4.55 6.22
N ARG A 13 -10.95 -5.38 7.24
CA ARG A 13 -10.52 -6.78 7.09
C ARG A 13 -11.56 -7.62 6.33
N GLU A 14 -12.85 -7.38 6.56
CA GLU A 14 -13.93 -8.05 5.82
C GLU A 14 -13.90 -7.70 4.33
N VAL A 15 -13.57 -6.45 4.00
CA VAL A 15 -13.38 -6.00 2.62
C VAL A 15 -12.21 -6.75 1.98
N LEU A 16 -11.08 -6.88 2.69
CA LEU A 16 -9.91 -7.61 2.18
C LEU A 16 -10.23 -9.08 1.92
N SER A 17 -10.96 -9.75 2.82
CA SER A 17 -11.38 -11.14 2.63
C SER A 17 -12.34 -11.30 1.45
N LYS A 18 -13.28 -10.36 1.27
CA LYS A 18 -14.22 -10.43 0.15
C LYS A 18 -13.56 -10.12 -1.19
N ALA A 19 -12.55 -9.26 -1.18
CA ALA A 19 -11.83 -8.83 -2.36
C ALA A 19 -10.52 -9.60 -2.55
N GLU A 20 -10.47 -10.88 -2.15
CA GLU A 20 -9.28 -11.74 -2.26
C GLU A 20 -8.75 -11.86 -3.71
N ASP A 21 -9.65 -11.80 -4.70
CA ASP A 21 -9.31 -11.80 -6.12
C ASP A 21 -8.78 -10.43 -6.62
N SER A 22 -8.86 -9.38 -5.80
CA SER A 22 -8.42 -8.03 -6.12
C SER A 22 -7.09 -7.72 -5.42
N PRO A 23 -5.95 -7.85 -6.12
CA PRO A 23 -4.63 -7.70 -5.52
C PRO A 23 -4.34 -6.30 -4.96
N ALA A 24 -5.04 -5.28 -5.44
CA ALA A 24 -4.91 -3.90 -5.00
C ALA A 24 -6.28 -3.22 -4.92
N LEU A 25 -6.50 -2.48 -3.84
CA LEU A 25 -7.74 -1.74 -3.58
C LEU A 25 -7.44 -0.26 -3.39
N VAL A 26 -8.37 0.59 -3.83
CA VAL A 26 -8.31 2.04 -3.62
C VAL A 26 -9.45 2.44 -2.68
N LEU A 27 -9.08 3.01 -1.54
CA LEU A 27 -10.04 3.55 -0.58
C LEU A 27 -10.46 4.96 -0.98
N LEU A 28 -11.72 5.11 -1.41
CA LEU A 28 -12.32 6.39 -1.77
C LEU A 28 -13.12 6.96 -0.60
N GLY A 29 -13.12 8.29 -0.47
CA GLY A 29 -13.88 8.99 0.55
C GLY A 29 -13.57 10.48 0.54
N ALA A 30 -14.49 11.30 1.05
CA ALA A 30 -14.33 12.74 1.13
C ALA A 30 -13.03 13.15 1.85
N PRO A 31 -12.47 14.34 1.57
CA PRO A 31 -11.43 14.91 2.42
C PRO A 31 -11.87 14.93 3.88
N GLY A 32 -10.99 14.54 4.81
CA GLY A 32 -11.32 14.46 6.24
C GLY A 32 -12.20 13.26 6.66
N SER A 33 -12.57 12.35 5.76
CA SER A 33 -13.40 11.17 6.08
C SER A 33 -12.71 10.10 6.95
N GLY A 34 -11.46 10.33 7.37
CA GLY A 34 -10.72 9.40 8.24
C GLY A 34 -9.99 8.25 7.53
N LYS A 35 -9.77 8.30 6.21
CA LYS A 35 -9.07 7.23 5.45
C LYS A 35 -7.73 6.82 6.07
N SER A 36 -6.88 7.78 6.41
CA SER A 36 -5.60 7.51 7.08
C SER A 36 -5.78 6.85 8.45
N THR A 37 -6.83 7.23 9.18
CA THR A 37 -7.17 6.60 10.47
C THR A 37 -7.65 5.16 10.28
N LEU A 38 -8.47 4.90 9.24
CA LEU A 38 -8.90 3.55 8.88
C LEU A 38 -7.73 2.66 8.50
N LEU A 39 -6.80 3.13 7.66
CA LEU A 39 -5.60 2.36 7.29
C LEU A 39 -4.70 2.09 8.50
N ARG A 40 -4.54 3.06 9.42
CA ARG A 40 -3.80 2.85 10.68
C ARG A 40 -4.46 1.83 11.59
N ARG A 41 -5.79 1.85 11.69
CA ARG A 41 -6.54 0.87 12.47
C ARG A 41 -6.42 -0.53 11.86
N LEU A 42 -6.58 -0.65 10.54
CA LEU A 42 -6.32 -1.90 9.83
C LEU A 42 -4.91 -2.41 10.08
N GLN A 43 -3.90 -1.54 10.03
CA GLN A 43 -2.51 -1.92 10.33
C GLN A 43 -2.39 -2.55 11.73
N LEU A 44 -2.97 -1.90 12.74
CA LEU A 44 -2.94 -2.36 14.13
C LEU A 44 -3.66 -3.71 14.29
N ASP A 45 -4.89 -3.80 13.80
CA ASP A 45 -5.73 -4.98 13.93
C ASP A 45 -5.08 -6.18 13.20
N HIS A 46 -4.58 -5.96 11.98
CA HIS A 46 -3.82 -6.96 11.22
C HIS A 46 -2.59 -7.45 12.00
N SER A 47 -1.76 -6.55 12.52
CA SER A 47 -0.56 -6.95 13.27
C SER A 47 -0.90 -7.73 14.55
N ILE A 48 -1.98 -7.37 15.25
CA ILE A 48 -2.45 -8.11 16.43
C ILE A 48 -2.85 -9.54 16.04
N ASP A 49 -3.62 -9.69 14.96
CA ASP A 49 -4.06 -11.00 14.50
C ASP A 49 -2.87 -11.89 14.09
N ARG A 50 -1.92 -11.37 13.28
CA ARG A 50 -0.75 -12.15 12.84
C ARG A 50 0.18 -12.56 13.98
N LEU A 51 0.33 -11.70 15.00
CA LEU A 51 1.07 -12.06 16.20
C LEU A 51 0.39 -13.15 17.02
N ARG A 52 -0.96 -13.15 17.10
CA ARG A 52 -1.72 -14.20 17.80
C ARG A 52 -1.68 -15.53 17.06
N ASP A 53 -1.78 -15.48 15.74
CA ASP A 53 -1.82 -16.67 14.88
C ASP A 53 -0.41 -17.24 14.61
N ASN A 54 0.64 -16.54 15.05
CA ASN A 54 2.04 -16.88 14.82
C ASN A 54 2.36 -17.06 13.33
N VAL A 55 1.79 -16.18 12.49
CA VAL A 55 1.98 -16.15 11.04
C VAL A 55 3.00 -15.07 10.70
N GLU A 56 3.99 -15.39 9.88
CA GLU A 56 5.05 -14.46 9.44
C GLU A 56 4.58 -13.52 8.33
N GLU A 57 3.43 -12.88 8.50
CA GLU A 57 2.90 -11.85 7.60
C GLU A 57 2.96 -10.49 8.28
N VAL A 58 3.35 -9.47 7.52
CA VAL A 58 3.65 -8.13 8.04
C VAL A 58 2.81 -7.07 7.34
N SER A 59 2.43 -6.03 8.06
CA SER A 59 1.82 -4.84 7.46
C SER A 59 2.85 -3.72 7.31
N PHE A 60 2.90 -3.10 6.13
CA PHE A 60 3.81 -1.99 5.85
C PHE A 60 3.06 -0.73 5.47
N PHE A 61 2.94 0.20 6.44
CA PHE A 61 2.29 1.49 6.24
C PHE A 61 3.27 2.55 5.76
N VAL A 62 2.92 3.19 4.64
CA VAL A 62 3.76 4.20 3.98
C VAL A 62 2.93 5.40 3.56
N GLN A 63 3.45 6.61 3.82
CA GLN A 63 2.82 7.86 3.39
C GLN A 63 3.45 8.35 2.09
N LEU A 64 2.64 8.43 1.04
CA LEU A 64 3.08 8.81 -0.31
C LEU A 64 3.37 10.31 -0.46
N ASN A 65 2.98 11.14 0.52
CA ASN A 65 3.37 12.56 0.56
C ASN A 65 4.90 12.78 0.70
N GLY A 66 5.64 11.74 1.09
CA GLY A 66 7.10 11.71 1.12
C GLY A 66 7.76 11.22 -0.17
N TYR A 67 6.98 10.82 -1.19
CA TYR A 67 7.51 10.33 -2.46
C TYR A 67 8.01 11.49 -3.32
N ARG A 68 9.32 11.69 -3.33
CA ARG A 68 9.97 12.87 -3.92
C ARG A 68 11.17 12.45 -4.74
N ALA A 69 11.47 13.26 -5.74
CA ALA A 69 12.72 13.15 -6.48
C ALA A 69 13.92 13.34 -5.55
N HIS A 70 15.01 12.64 -5.87
CA HIS A 70 16.31 12.83 -5.27
C HIS A 70 16.86 14.24 -5.57
N GLY A 71 17.96 14.62 -4.92
CA GLY A 71 18.61 15.92 -5.12
C GLY A 71 19.06 16.19 -6.56
N ASN A 72 19.22 15.16 -7.38
CA ASN A 72 19.55 15.26 -8.80
C ASN A 72 18.31 15.45 -9.71
N GLY A 73 17.09 15.42 -9.16
CA GLY A 73 15.84 15.57 -9.90
C GLY A 73 15.19 14.26 -10.36
N ASP A 74 15.85 13.11 -10.16
CA ASP A 74 15.31 11.81 -10.55
C ASP A 74 14.33 11.29 -9.50
N LEU A 75 13.18 10.82 -9.96
CA LEU A 75 12.20 10.16 -9.10
C LEU A 75 12.62 8.69 -8.92
N PRO A 76 12.79 8.20 -7.67
CA PRO A 76 13.09 6.78 -7.46
C PRO A 76 11.96 5.91 -8.00
N GLU A 77 12.27 4.67 -8.37
CA GLU A 77 11.23 3.69 -8.67
C GLU A 77 10.45 3.32 -7.38
N PRO A 78 9.14 2.97 -7.45
CA PRO A 78 8.35 2.67 -6.26
C PRO A 78 8.96 1.59 -5.36
N LEU A 79 9.50 0.51 -5.93
CA LEU A 79 10.14 -0.56 -5.15
C LEU A 79 11.40 -0.07 -4.46
N GLU A 80 12.28 0.63 -5.18
CA GLU A 80 13.51 1.22 -4.62
C GLU A 80 13.20 2.11 -3.41
N TRP A 81 12.19 2.99 -3.56
CA TRP A 81 11.77 3.90 -2.52
C TRP A 81 11.14 3.21 -1.30
N LEU A 82 10.40 2.11 -1.53
CA LEU A 82 9.83 1.28 -0.47
C LEU A 82 10.92 0.48 0.26
N THR A 83 11.86 -0.13 -0.46
CA THR A 83 12.98 -0.90 0.12
C THR A 83 13.89 -0.01 0.97
N ALA A 84 14.15 1.23 0.53
CA ALA A 84 14.91 2.20 1.32
C ALA A 84 14.22 2.53 2.66
N ARG A 85 12.88 2.69 2.67
CA ARG A 85 12.11 2.92 3.91
C ARG A 85 12.02 1.70 4.79
N TRP A 86 11.90 0.53 4.16
CA TRP A 86 11.84 -0.74 4.85
C TRP A 86 13.12 -0.98 5.64
N SER A 87 14.29 -0.84 5.00
CA SER A 87 15.58 -1.06 5.64
C SER A 87 15.89 -0.04 6.75
N GLU A 88 15.48 1.22 6.57
CA GLU A 88 15.60 2.25 7.61
C GLU A 88 14.73 1.91 8.84
N ARG A 89 13.49 1.46 8.62
CA ARG A 89 12.53 1.23 9.71
C ARG A 89 12.68 -0.12 10.38
N TYR A 90 13.10 -1.14 9.64
CA TYR A 90 13.15 -2.53 10.07
C TYR A 90 14.51 -3.17 9.72
N PRO A 91 15.62 -2.63 10.25
CA PRO A 91 16.98 -3.05 9.86
C PRO A 91 17.31 -4.51 10.22
N THR A 92 16.50 -5.14 11.09
CA THR A 92 16.67 -6.53 11.53
C THR A 92 15.77 -7.51 10.78
N LEU A 93 14.82 -7.03 9.96
CA LEU A 93 13.96 -7.90 9.16
C LEU A 93 14.64 -8.21 7.81
N PRO A 94 14.32 -9.36 7.19
CA PRO A 94 14.65 -9.64 5.80
C PRO A 94 14.22 -8.49 4.86
N GLU A 95 14.83 -8.44 3.68
CA GLU A 95 14.48 -7.47 2.63
C GLU A 95 12.98 -7.52 2.28
N LEU A 96 12.41 -6.35 1.95
CA LEU A 96 10.99 -6.21 1.62
C LEU A 96 10.59 -7.14 0.48
N GLU A 97 11.45 -7.27 -0.53
CA GLU A 97 11.29 -8.10 -1.70
C GLU A 97 11.04 -9.57 -1.35
N ASN A 98 11.64 -10.08 -0.26
CA ASN A 98 11.43 -11.46 0.18
C ASN A 98 9.99 -11.67 0.66
N TYR A 99 9.45 -10.70 1.40
CA TYR A 99 8.07 -10.76 1.85
C TYR A 99 7.08 -10.53 0.69
N LEU A 100 7.38 -9.62 -0.24
CA LEU A 100 6.55 -9.36 -1.41
C LEU A 100 6.42 -10.61 -2.30
N LYS A 101 7.55 -11.27 -2.62
CA LYS A 101 7.57 -12.52 -3.39
C LYS A 101 6.85 -13.67 -2.69
N ALA A 102 6.88 -13.70 -1.35
CA ALA A 102 6.18 -14.71 -0.57
C ALA A 102 4.68 -14.42 -0.38
N GLY A 103 4.17 -13.28 -0.87
CA GLY A 103 2.79 -12.86 -0.62
C GLY A 103 2.51 -12.56 0.87
N ARG A 104 3.53 -12.19 1.65
CA ARG A 104 3.46 -12.02 3.11
C ARG A 104 3.46 -10.56 3.57
N VAL A 105 3.13 -9.62 2.67
CA VAL A 105 3.04 -8.18 3.00
C VAL A 105 1.64 -7.66 2.71
N LEU A 106 1.03 -7.05 3.72
CA LEU A 106 -0.07 -6.11 3.53
C LEU A 106 0.49 -4.70 3.35
N LEU A 107 0.58 -4.22 2.11
CA LEU A 107 1.09 -2.88 1.80
C LEU A 107 -0.04 -1.84 1.95
N LEU A 108 0.16 -0.84 2.82
CA LEU A 108 -0.81 0.21 3.10
C LEU A 108 -0.26 1.56 2.62
N LEU A 109 -0.74 2.03 1.48
CA LEU A 109 -0.30 3.27 0.84
C LEU A 109 -1.28 4.41 1.13
N ASP A 110 -0.87 5.35 1.99
CA ASP A 110 -1.67 6.50 2.41
C ASP A 110 -1.26 7.78 1.68
N ALA A 111 -2.14 8.79 1.67
CA ALA A 111 -1.87 10.11 1.10
C ALA A 111 -1.54 10.09 -0.41
N LEU A 112 -2.17 9.20 -1.19
CA LEU A 112 -2.03 9.14 -2.64
C LEU A 112 -2.32 10.50 -3.31
N ASN A 113 -3.40 11.18 -2.89
CA ASN A 113 -3.79 12.50 -3.37
C ASN A 113 -2.86 13.64 -2.90
N GLU A 114 -1.89 13.35 -2.03
CA GLU A 114 -0.93 14.31 -1.47
C GLU A 114 0.50 14.03 -1.95
N MET A 115 0.68 13.11 -2.92
CA MET A 115 1.96 12.90 -3.58
C MET A 115 2.49 14.24 -4.13
N PRO A 116 3.76 14.62 -3.85
CA PRO A 116 4.36 15.83 -4.40
C PRO A 116 4.38 15.80 -5.93
N HIS A 117 3.69 16.75 -6.56
CA HIS A 117 3.56 16.85 -8.01
C HIS A 117 3.66 18.30 -8.48
N LYS A 118 4.16 18.51 -9.69
CA LYS A 118 4.34 19.85 -10.27
C LYS A 118 3.12 20.35 -11.03
N SER A 119 2.25 19.43 -11.46
CA SER A 119 1.06 19.73 -12.25
C SER A 119 0.04 18.58 -12.13
N PRO A 120 -1.22 18.79 -12.54
CA PRO A 120 -2.20 17.71 -12.62
C PRO A 120 -1.77 16.55 -13.52
N ALA A 121 -1.07 16.84 -14.63
CA ALA A 121 -0.55 15.80 -15.52
C ALA A 121 0.54 14.95 -14.83
N ASP A 122 1.40 15.59 -14.04
CA ASP A 122 2.41 14.88 -13.24
C ASP A 122 1.76 14.02 -12.16
N TYR A 123 0.71 14.52 -11.49
CA TYR A 123 -0.08 13.72 -10.55
C TYR A 123 -0.66 12.45 -11.21
N HIS A 124 -1.29 12.57 -12.38
CA HIS A 124 -1.82 11.40 -13.09
C HIS A 124 -0.74 10.41 -13.50
N ARG A 125 0.43 10.90 -13.92
CA ARG A 125 1.60 10.06 -14.21
C ARG A 125 2.06 9.29 -12.96
N LEU A 126 2.14 9.95 -11.81
CA LEU A 126 2.51 9.33 -10.54
C LEU A 126 1.48 8.27 -10.09
N VAL A 127 0.19 8.56 -10.23
CA VAL A 127 -0.86 7.57 -9.94
C VAL A 127 -0.76 6.37 -10.89
N GLY A 128 -0.45 6.59 -12.17
CA GLY A 128 -0.18 5.52 -13.14
C GLY A 128 0.98 4.64 -12.73
N LEU A 129 2.11 5.25 -12.37
CA LEU A 129 3.31 4.56 -11.88
C LEU A 129 3.01 3.66 -10.67
N TRP A 130 2.32 4.19 -9.67
CA TRP A 130 1.95 3.42 -8.48
C TRP A 130 0.94 2.31 -8.79
N LYS A 131 -0.01 2.56 -9.69
CA LYS A 131 -0.94 1.52 -10.15
C LYS A 131 -0.19 0.37 -10.83
N GLU A 132 0.68 0.67 -11.79
CA GLU A 132 1.49 -0.34 -12.50
C GLU A 132 2.35 -1.15 -11.53
N TYR A 133 3.00 -0.47 -10.58
CA TYR A 133 3.78 -1.14 -9.54
C TYR A 133 2.92 -2.09 -8.69
N THR A 134 1.79 -1.63 -8.16
CA THR A 134 0.93 -2.49 -7.31
C THR A 134 0.42 -3.72 -8.07
N GLN A 135 0.10 -3.59 -9.36
CA GLN A 135 -0.30 -4.73 -10.19
C GLN A 135 0.85 -5.71 -10.40
N SER A 136 2.05 -5.22 -10.68
CA SER A 136 3.24 -6.05 -10.87
C SER A 136 3.67 -6.77 -9.58
N ALA A 137 3.69 -6.06 -8.45
CA ALA A 137 4.08 -6.61 -7.16
C ALA A 137 3.19 -7.80 -6.75
N CYS A 138 1.89 -7.72 -7.05
CA CYS A 138 0.97 -8.80 -6.73
C CYS A 138 1.11 -10.01 -7.65
N SER A 139 1.44 -9.82 -8.93
CA SER A 139 1.72 -10.94 -9.85
C SER A 139 3.00 -11.71 -9.50
N GLN A 140 3.95 -11.08 -8.81
CA GLN A 140 5.19 -11.73 -8.35
C GLN A 140 4.99 -12.56 -7.08
N GLY A 141 3.93 -12.30 -6.30
CA GLY A 141 3.58 -13.02 -5.08
C GLY A 141 2.64 -14.21 -5.28
N THR A 142 2.16 -14.46 -6.51
CA THR A 142 1.22 -15.54 -6.86
C THR A 142 1.91 -16.78 -7.48
N GLY A 143 3.23 -16.90 -7.31
CA GLY A 143 4.05 -18.00 -7.84
C GLY A 143 4.22 -19.18 -6.88
#